data_AF-A0A1V6V878-F1
#
_entry.id   AF-A0A1V6V878-F1
#
_cell.length_a   1.000
_cell.length_b   1.000
_cell.length_c   1.000
_cell.angle_alpha   90.00
_cell.angle_beta   90.00
_cell.angle_gamma   90.00
#
_symmetry.space_group_name_H-M   'P 1'
#
loop_
_entity.id
_entity.type
_entity.pdbx_description
1 polymer ?
#
loop_
_entity_poly.entity_id
_entity_poly.type
_entity_poly.pdbx_seq_one_letter_code
_entity_poly.pdbx_strand_id
1 'polypeptide(L)'
;MTVLSLFSLPFVALILTLWSSSAFASSDYHEQLLLQPLPQSSLLASFNFRSNTSQQSFDQQHFRYLPRALGQILQHAHTKELHLRFTTGRWDAESWGPRPWNGSKEGGTGVELWAWIDAPSDEEAFAKWITLTQSLSGLFCASLNFVDSTRTTRPVVSFEPAGDHSAANQLHLLHGTLPGEVVCTENLTPFLKLLPCKGKAGISTLFDGHKLFDAAWQSMSVDIQPACSADGECVVQIEQTVDMVLDIDRSKRSRSNPIPRPVPNEQLVCDTSKPYNSDDTCYPLEKTNDKTWSLTEVFGRSIHGVCPLTDLDGSSDQSVCLRVPHERGVFISEGADEIKKEDGFTRCFKLAPSVSFDISIPQQQVNTEVPLDEPILHAERTIVGHGQERGGMRIIFGNPSNTSAVDFIYFESLPWFLRPYIHTLRATITGHDGVLREVSASEIVKETYYRPAIDRERGTQLELALSVPAASTVTLTYDFEKAILRYTEYPPDANRGFNVAPAVIRILDPAHNAPVYIRSTSLLLQLPTPDFSMPYNVIILTSTVIALAFGTIFNILVRRVVSVDEAAALGAQTFKARILGKLVALRDRLRGKGVKFMAP
;
A
#
# COMPACT_ATOMS: atom_id res chain seq x y z
N MET A 1 17.96 85.85 11.99
CA MET A 1 18.63 84.75 11.27
C MET A 1 18.79 83.62 12.26
N THR A 2 17.71 82.83 12.45
CA THR A 2 17.54 81.44 11.93
C THR A 2 18.39 80.43 12.71
N VAL A 3 17.94 79.33 13.32
CA VAL A 3 16.67 78.63 13.62
C VAL A 3 17.11 77.54 14.64
N LEU A 4 16.55 77.49 15.85
CA LEU A 4 15.73 76.39 16.43
C LEU A 4 16.08 74.93 16.08
N SER A 5 16.46 74.17 17.13
CA SER A 5 16.11 72.77 17.47
C SER A 5 16.13 71.64 16.42
N LEU A 6 16.73 70.49 16.76
CA LEU A 6 15.97 69.27 17.05
C LEU A 6 16.84 68.11 17.58
N PHE A 7 16.27 67.46 18.60
CA PHE A 7 16.61 66.19 19.22
C PHE A 7 16.95 65.06 18.24
N SER A 8 17.90 64.20 18.60
CA SER A 8 17.80 62.71 18.62
C SER A 8 19.17 62.05 18.54
N LEU A 9 19.66 61.50 19.66
CA LEU A 9 20.74 60.49 19.74
C LEU A 9 20.76 59.99 21.20
N PRO A 10 19.95 58.96 21.51
CA PRO A 10 20.56 57.63 21.61
C PRO A 10 19.58 56.54 21.13
N PHE A 11 19.73 56.08 19.88
CA PHE A 11 19.01 54.89 19.42
C PHE A 11 19.87 53.97 18.52
N VAL A 12 21.13 54.33 18.29
CA VAL A 12 22.01 53.60 17.35
C VAL A 12 22.83 52.49 18.04
N ALA A 13 22.87 52.44 19.38
CA ALA A 13 23.62 51.43 20.12
C ALA A 13 22.79 50.21 20.58
N LEU A 14 21.48 50.15 20.27
CA LEU A 14 20.60 49.03 20.65
C LEU A 14 20.15 48.15 19.45
N ILE A 15 20.72 48.35 18.26
CA ILE A 15 20.38 47.60 17.04
C ILE A 15 21.52 46.66 16.59
N LEU A 16 22.68 46.70 17.26
CA LEU A 16 23.86 45.88 16.92
C LEU A 16 24.04 44.61 17.77
N THR A 17 23.04 44.22 18.57
CA THR A 17 23.01 42.94 19.32
C THR A 17 21.82 42.07 18.92
N LEU A 18 21.42 42.09 17.65
CA LEU A 18 20.35 41.26 17.10
C LEU A 18 20.73 40.62 15.76
N TRP A 19 22.02 40.37 15.53
CA TRP A 19 22.47 39.40 14.52
C TRP A 19 23.05 38.18 15.24
N SER A 20 22.24 37.62 16.15
CA SER A 20 22.32 36.19 16.42
C SER A 20 21.86 35.51 15.13
N SER A 21 22.81 34.89 14.42
CA SER A 21 22.54 33.88 13.41
C SER A 21 21.78 32.74 14.10
N SER A 22 20.47 32.88 14.25
CA SER A 22 19.59 31.76 14.52
C SER A 22 19.70 30.87 13.30
N ALA A 23 20.50 29.81 13.42
CA ALA A 23 20.48 28.67 12.54
C ALA A 23 19.10 28.03 12.73
N PHE A 24 18.08 28.59 12.08
CA PHE A 24 16.77 28.02 12.05
C PHE A 24 16.89 26.62 11.45
N ALA A 25 16.39 25.61 12.15
CA ALA A 25 16.09 24.30 11.61
C ALA A 25 15.32 24.49 10.29
N SER A 26 16.05 24.32 9.18
CA SER A 26 15.56 24.70 7.87
C SER A 26 14.44 23.76 7.47
N SER A 27 13.32 24.33 7.01
CA SER A 27 12.28 23.54 6.37
C SER A 27 12.73 23.24 4.95
N ASP A 28 12.90 21.96 4.63
CA ASP A 28 13.45 21.49 3.36
C ASP A 28 12.47 20.53 2.66
N TYR A 29 12.78 20.25 1.40
CA TYR A 29 12.14 19.20 0.63
C TYR A 29 13.17 18.48 -0.22
N HIS A 30 13.12 17.16 -0.23
CA HIS A 30 13.97 16.29 -1.02
C HIS A 30 13.14 15.23 -1.73
N GLU A 31 13.51 14.93 -2.97
CA GLU A 31 12.93 13.85 -3.76
C GLU A 31 14.04 13.05 -4.44
N GLN A 32 13.94 11.72 -4.34
CA GLN A 32 14.90 10.79 -4.91
C GLN A 32 14.19 9.60 -5.53
N LEU A 33 14.61 9.21 -6.72
CA LEU A 33 14.19 8.00 -7.41
C LEU A 33 15.38 7.07 -7.60
N LEU A 34 15.33 5.87 -7.04
CA LEU A 34 16.27 4.80 -7.33
C LEU A 34 15.65 3.80 -8.31
N LEU A 35 16.35 3.53 -9.40
CA LEU A 35 16.00 2.53 -10.40
C LEU A 35 17.03 1.41 -10.37
N GLN A 36 16.58 0.17 -10.30
CA GLN A 36 17.46 -1.00 -10.34
C GLN A 36 16.82 -2.09 -11.20
N PRO A 37 17.42 -2.42 -12.36
CA PRO A 37 17.08 -3.63 -13.09
C PRO A 37 17.28 -4.85 -12.19
N LEU A 38 16.27 -5.71 -12.14
CA LEU A 38 16.27 -6.97 -11.43
C LEU A 38 16.25 -8.13 -12.44
N PRO A 39 16.59 -9.36 -12.01
CA PRO A 39 16.49 -10.54 -12.85
C PRO A 39 15.11 -10.71 -13.49
N GLN A 40 15.05 -11.48 -14.58
CA GLN A 40 13.81 -11.82 -15.29
C GLN A 40 13.06 -10.63 -15.91
N SER A 41 13.77 -9.61 -16.41
CA SER A 41 13.15 -8.41 -17.03
C SER A 41 12.28 -7.59 -16.05
N SER A 42 12.62 -7.61 -14.77
CA SER A 42 11.97 -6.79 -13.73
C SER A 42 12.73 -5.49 -13.50
N LEU A 43 12.05 -4.45 -13.06
CA LEU A 43 12.64 -3.15 -12.71
C LEU A 43 12.09 -2.71 -11.36
N LEU A 44 12.97 -2.58 -10.36
CA LEU A 44 12.66 -1.90 -9.11
C LEU A 44 12.69 -0.39 -9.35
N ALA A 45 11.63 0.30 -8.95
CA ALA A 45 11.56 1.73 -8.85
C ALA A 45 11.17 2.11 -7.41
N SER A 46 12.10 2.76 -6.72
CA SER A 46 11.98 3.20 -5.33
C SER A 46 11.96 4.72 -5.28
N PHE A 47 10.81 5.28 -4.94
CA PHE A 47 10.59 6.72 -4.83
C PHE A 47 10.64 7.12 -3.36
N ASN A 48 11.38 8.16 -3.04
CA ASN A 48 11.47 8.75 -1.71
C ASN A 48 11.17 10.24 -1.79
N PHE A 49 10.26 10.71 -0.93
CA PHE A 49 9.95 12.12 -0.76
C PHE A 49 10.08 12.45 0.72
N ARG A 50 10.95 13.38 1.06
CA ARG A 50 11.17 13.82 2.44
C ARG A 50 10.88 15.31 2.52
N SER A 51 10.15 15.73 3.55
CA SER A 51 9.99 17.14 3.85
C SER A 51 10.06 17.38 5.34
N ASN A 52 10.77 18.44 5.73
CA ASN A 52 10.91 18.84 7.12
C ASN A 52 10.15 20.15 7.37
N THR A 53 9.48 20.25 8.51
CA THR A 53 8.80 21.46 8.97
C THR A 53 9.20 21.74 10.41
N SER A 54 9.58 22.97 10.75
CA SER A 54 9.94 23.28 12.15
C SER A 54 8.77 23.05 13.12
N GLN A 55 9.07 22.61 14.35
CA GLN A 55 8.05 22.36 15.37
C GLN A 55 7.16 23.59 15.61
N GLN A 56 7.77 24.78 15.66
CA GLN A 56 7.03 26.04 15.82
C GLN A 56 6.02 26.27 14.68
N SER A 57 6.44 26.01 13.44
CA SER A 57 5.55 26.13 12.27
C SER A 57 4.41 25.13 12.33
N PHE A 58 4.69 23.91 12.75
CA PHE A 58 3.66 22.87 12.95
C PHE A 58 2.63 23.30 14.01
N ASP A 59 3.08 23.77 15.17
CA ASP A 59 2.22 24.22 16.27
C ASP A 59 1.38 25.44 15.88
N GLN A 60 1.93 26.35 15.07
CA GLN A 60 1.22 27.51 14.52
C GLN A 60 0.37 27.18 13.28
N GLN A 61 0.28 25.91 12.88
CA GLN A 61 -0.50 25.45 11.72
C GLN A 61 -0.03 26.04 10.38
N HIS A 62 1.27 26.29 10.23
CA HIS A 62 1.90 26.70 8.99
C HIS A 62 2.28 25.48 8.14
N PHE A 63 1.38 25.09 7.24
CA PHE A 63 1.46 23.87 6.43
C PHE A 63 2.08 24.09 5.03
N ARG A 64 3.34 24.53 4.96
CA ARG A 64 4.05 24.72 3.67
C ARG A 64 4.61 23.41 3.11
N TYR A 65 5.34 22.66 3.92
CA TYR A 65 6.01 21.41 3.54
C TYR A 65 5.28 20.16 4.07
N LEU A 66 4.63 20.27 5.22
CA LEU A 66 3.69 19.27 5.73
C LEU A 66 2.26 19.55 5.25
N PRO A 67 1.52 18.56 4.74
CA PRO A 67 0.14 18.74 4.29
C PRO A 67 -0.81 19.05 5.43
N ARG A 68 -1.60 20.14 5.28
CA ARG A 68 -2.61 20.55 6.26
C ARG A 68 -3.55 19.43 6.69
N ALA A 69 -4.06 18.65 5.73
CA ALA A 69 -5.02 17.59 6.02
C ALA A 69 -4.47 16.58 7.02
N LEU A 70 -3.19 16.22 6.90
CA LEU A 70 -2.54 15.25 7.77
C LEU A 70 -2.11 15.89 9.09
N GLY A 71 -1.50 17.09 9.04
CA GLY A 71 -1.09 17.81 10.25
C GLY A 71 -2.24 18.09 11.22
N GLN A 72 -3.42 18.46 10.71
CA GLN A 72 -4.61 18.67 11.54
C GLN A 72 -5.12 17.39 12.20
N ILE A 73 -5.05 16.25 11.50
CA ILE A 73 -5.43 14.93 12.06
C ILE A 73 -4.49 14.56 13.20
N LEU A 74 -3.17 14.72 13.02
CA LEU A 74 -2.19 14.39 14.04
C LEU A 74 -2.34 15.25 15.30
N GLN A 75 -2.56 16.55 15.13
CA GLN A 75 -2.80 17.48 16.25
C GLN A 75 -4.07 17.10 17.01
N HIS A 76 -5.15 16.80 16.30
CA HIS A 76 -6.43 16.43 16.92
C HIS A 76 -6.37 15.07 17.65
N ALA A 77 -5.64 14.10 17.10
CA ALA A 77 -5.47 12.79 17.70
C ALA A 77 -4.28 12.71 18.69
N HIS A 78 -3.57 13.82 18.95
CA HIS A 78 -2.35 13.86 19.77
C HIS A 78 -1.32 12.79 19.38
N THR A 79 -1.17 12.56 18.07
CA THR A 79 -0.26 11.57 17.52
C THR A 79 1.12 12.18 17.31
N LYS A 80 2.13 11.65 17.99
CA LYS A 80 3.52 12.13 17.89
C LYS A 80 4.28 11.47 16.74
N GLU A 81 3.98 10.19 16.49
CA GLU A 81 4.48 9.47 15.31
C GLU A 81 3.36 8.70 14.65
N LEU A 82 3.41 8.63 13.32
CA LEU A 82 2.48 7.86 12.52
C LEU A 82 3.24 7.15 11.40
N HIS A 83 2.96 5.87 11.26
CA HIS A 83 3.47 5.05 10.18
C HIS A 83 2.29 4.33 9.54
N LEU A 84 2.12 4.52 8.23
CA LEU A 84 1.04 3.93 7.45
C LEU A 84 1.64 3.25 6.22
N ARG A 85 1.16 2.04 5.92
CA ARG A 85 1.65 1.18 4.84
C ARG A 85 0.48 0.64 4.03
N PHE A 86 0.62 0.67 2.71
CA PHE A 86 -0.27 0.03 1.77
C PHE A 86 0.56 -0.87 0.87
N THR A 87 0.44 -2.19 1.02
CA THR A 87 1.32 -3.13 0.32
C THR A 87 0.53 -4.22 -0.39
N THR A 88 0.89 -4.53 -1.63
CA THR A 88 0.28 -5.62 -2.41
C THR A 88 1.33 -6.40 -3.19
N GLY A 89 1.08 -7.69 -3.38
CA GLY A 89 2.01 -8.61 -4.05
C GLY A 89 2.95 -9.31 -3.06
N ARG A 90 3.91 -10.05 -3.60
CA ARG A 90 4.92 -10.81 -2.83
C ARG A 90 6.30 -10.38 -3.28
N TRP A 91 7.15 -10.03 -2.32
CA TRP A 91 8.58 -9.84 -2.57
C TRP A 91 9.25 -11.20 -2.79
N ASP A 92 9.93 -11.38 -3.92
CA ASP A 92 10.76 -12.55 -4.18
C ASP A 92 12.20 -12.30 -3.69
N ALA A 93 12.45 -12.64 -2.42
CA ALA A 93 13.76 -12.42 -1.80
C ALA A 93 14.88 -13.27 -2.41
N GLU A 94 14.54 -14.39 -3.06
CA GLU A 94 15.53 -15.27 -3.69
C GLU A 94 16.05 -14.65 -4.99
N SER A 95 15.15 -14.10 -5.82
CA SER A 95 15.53 -13.51 -7.11
C SER A 95 15.90 -12.02 -7.02
N TRP A 96 15.35 -11.27 -6.05
CA TRP A 96 15.52 -9.82 -5.96
C TRP A 96 16.43 -9.36 -4.83
N GLY A 97 16.88 -10.29 -3.97
CA GLY A 97 17.73 -9.98 -2.82
C GLY A 97 16.96 -9.31 -1.67
N PRO A 98 17.62 -8.47 -0.85
CA PRO A 98 17.01 -7.83 0.30
C PRO A 98 15.93 -6.83 -0.12
N ARG A 99 15.01 -6.57 0.80
CA ARG A 99 13.90 -5.63 0.56
C ARG A 99 14.42 -4.18 0.57
N PRO A 100 13.80 -3.28 -0.19
CA PRO A 100 14.12 -1.85 -0.12
C PRO A 100 14.03 -1.33 1.32
N TRP A 101 14.92 -0.41 1.69
CA TRP A 101 14.94 0.21 3.02
C TRP A 101 15.01 -0.79 4.18
N ASN A 102 15.64 -1.96 3.97
CA ASN A 102 15.68 -3.06 4.92
C ASN A 102 14.29 -3.47 5.45
N GLY A 103 13.24 -3.27 4.64
CA GLY A 103 11.85 -3.58 4.99
C GLY A 103 11.15 -2.61 5.94
N SER A 104 11.83 -1.53 6.39
CA SER A 104 11.25 -0.55 7.33
C SER A 104 10.11 0.29 6.73
N LYS A 105 10.14 0.50 5.41
CA LYS A 105 9.16 1.29 4.66
C LYS A 105 8.03 0.45 4.03
N GLU A 106 8.06 -0.87 4.16
CA GLU A 106 6.96 -1.74 3.72
C GLU A 106 6.14 -2.26 4.90
N GLY A 107 4.88 -2.58 4.61
CA GLY A 107 4.01 -3.28 5.54
C GLY A 107 3.62 -4.67 5.05
N GLY A 108 2.83 -5.36 5.87
CA GLY A 108 2.12 -6.55 5.46
C GLY A 108 1.15 -6.29 4.30
N THR A 109 0.79 -7.34 3.56
CA THR A 109 -0.23 -7.25 2.51
C THR A 109 -1.51 -6.60 3.04
N GLY A 110 -2.10 -5.70 2.26
CA GLY A 110 -3.25 -4.90 2.65
C GLY A 110 -2.79 -3.59 3.27
N VAL A 111 -3.32 -3.26 4.44
CA VAL A 111 -2.96 -2.04 5.18
C VAL A 111 -2.41 -2.38 6.56
N GLU A 112 -1.30 -1.76 6.91
CA GLU A 112 -0.68 -1.82 8.23
C GLU A 112 -0.40 -0.41 8.71
N LEU A 113 -0.68 -0.13 9.98
CA LEU A 113 -0.36 1.15 10.58
C LEU A 113 0.00 1.01 12.05
N TRP A 114 0.89 1.85 12.51
CA TRP A 114 1.16 2.03 13.93
C TRP A 114 1.41 3.50 14.24
N ALA A 115 1.12 3.87 15.48
CA ALA A 115 1.27 5.24 15.94
C ALA A 115 1.67 5.28 17.41
N TRP A 116 2.44 6.31 17.76
CA TRP A 116 2.78 6.65 19.13
C TRP A 116 1.91 7.84 19.56
N ILE A 117 0.96 7.56 20.45
CA ILE A 117 -0.04 8.54 20.91
C ILE A 117 0.33 9.03 22.29
N ASP A 118 0.32 10.35 22.46
CA ASP A 118 0.56 11.02 23.73
C ASP A 118 -0.75 11.16 24.52
N ALA A 119 -0.84 10.45 25.64
CA ALA A 119 -2.02 10.42 26.49
C ALA A 119 -1.67 10.02 27.93
N PRO A 120 -2.47 10.43 28.93
CA PRO A 120 -2.22 10.08 30.33
C PRO A 120 -2.59 8.65 30.70
N SER A 121 -3.36 7.95 29.86
CA SER A 121 -3.84 6.58 30.12
C SER A 121 -4.01 5.78 28.84
N ASP A 122 -4.02 4.46 28.98
CA ASP A 122 -4.23 3.52 27.88
C ASP A 122 -5.62 3.68 27.24
N GLU A 123 -6.64 3.98 28.03
CA GLU A 123 -8.02 4.18 27.55
C GLU A 123 -8.13 5.46 26.69
N GLU A 124 -7.53 6.56 27.15
CA GLU A 124 -7.53 7.81 26.38
C GLU A 124 -6.68 7.69 25.10
N ALA A 125 -5.54 7.00 25.17
CA ALA A 125 -4.73 6.68 24.00
C ALA A 125 -5.54 5.88 22.97
N PHE A 126 -6.36 4.92 23.41
CA PHE A 126 -7.22 4.14 22.52
C PHE A 126 -8.34 4.99 21.90
N ALA A 127 -8.95 5.90 22.65
CA ALA A 127 -9.96 6.82 22.09
C ALA A 127 -9.38 7.74 21.00
N LYS A 128 -8.16 8.25 21.24
CA LYS A 128 -7.39 9.04 20.27
C LYS A 128 -7.00 8.21 19.05
N TRP A 129 -6.60 6.95 19.24
CA TRP A 129 -6.34 5.99 18.16
C TRP A 129 -7.55 5.76 17.26
N ILE A 130 -8.73 5.55 17.83
CA ILE A 130 -9.97 5.40 17.04
C ILE A 130 -10.27 6.68 16.23
N THR A 131 -10.03 7.85 16.83
CA THR A 131 -10.19 9.14 16.14
C THR A 131 -9.21 9.26 14.96
N LEU A 132 -7.97 8.82 15.14
CA LEU A 132 -6.93 8.78 14.11
C LEU A 132 -7.34 7.84 12.96
N THR A 133 -7.70 6.59 13.26
CA THR A 133 -8.03 5.58 12.23
C THR A 133 -9.27 5.96 11.43
N GLN A 134 -10.29 6.55 12.08
CA GLN A 134 -11.47 7.09 11.40
C GLN A 134 -11.13 8.26 10.47
N SER A 135 -10.25 9.16 10.91
CA SER A 135 -9.84 10.33 10.10
C SER A 135 -8.99 9.91 8.90
N LEU A 136 -8.04 8.99 9.10
CA LEU A 136 -7.20 8.43 8.05
C LEU A 136 -8.00 7.60 7.03
N SER A 137 -9.05 6.90 7.48
CA SER A 137 -10.00 6.18 6.61
C SER A 137 -10.61 7.11 5.57
N GLY A 138 -11.09 8.28 6.00
CA GLY A 138 -11.62 9.29 5.09
C GLY A 138 -10.56 9.90 4.17
N LEU A 139 -9.34 10.13 4.67
CA LEU A 139 -8.26 10.76 3.89
C LEU A 139 -7.74 9.85 2.76
N PHE A 140 -7.51 8.57 3.06
CA PHE A 140 -6.93 7.60 2.11
C PHE A 140 -7.98 6.77 1.36
N CYS A 141 -9.27 7.02 1.59
CA CYS A 141 -10.38 6.23 1.04
C CYS A 141 -10.22 4.73 1.32
N ALA A 142 -9.71 4.40 2.50
CA ALA A 142 -9.40 3.05 2.92
C ALA A 142 -10.30 2.63 4.10
N SER A 143 -10.49 1.33 4.27
CA SER A 143 -11.32 0.71 5.31
C SER A 143 -10.69 0.77 6.73
N LEU A 144 -9.85 1.77 7.02
CA LEU A 144 -9.14 1.95 8.29
C LEU A 144 -10.09 2.10 9.50
N ASN A 145 -11.34 2.50 9.27
CA ASN A 145 -12.39 2.54 10.29
C ASN A 145 -12.74 1.16 10.86
N PHE A 146 -12.36 0.06 10.18
CA PHE A 146 -12.50 -1.31 10.70
C PHE A 146 -11.34 -1.75 11.59
N VAL A 147 -10.35 -0.88 11.86
CA VAL A 147 -9.34 -1.11 12.89
C VAL A 147 -9.96 -0.80 14.26
N ASP A 148 -10.75 -1.76 14.74
CA ASP A 148 -11.42 -1.72 16.03
C ASP A 148 -10.55 -2.35 17.13
N SER A 149 -11.11 -2.58 18.32
CA SER A 149 -10.40 -3.23 19.43
C SER A 149 -9.97 -4.67 19.11
N THR A 150 -10.66 -5.36 18.21
CA THR A 150 -10.35 -6.75 17.83
C THR A 150 -9.13 -6.83 16.91
N ARG A 151 -8.86 -5.76 16.16
CA ARG A 151 -7.72 -5.65 15.22
C ARG A 151 -6.62 -4.70 15.68
N THR A 152 -6.82 -4.04 16.83
CA THR A 152 -5.79 -3.21 17.46
C THR A 152 -4.95 -4.03 18.41
N THR A 153 -3.64 -3.86 18.28
CA THR A 153 -2.63 -4.51 19.10
C THR A 153 -1.72 -3.48 19.77
N ARG A 154 -1.04 -3.90 20.83
CA ARG A 154 -0.08 -3.07 21.58
C ARG A 154 1.22 -3.86 21.74
N PRO A 155 2.05 -3.90 20.68
CA PRO A 155 3.32 -4.62 20.73
C PRO A 155 4.22 -4.04 21.83
N VAL A 156 5.08 -4.89 22.41
CA VAL A 156 5.95 -4.51 23.53
C VAL A 156 7.38 -4.24 23.04
N VAL A 157 7.91 -5.09 22.16
CA VAL A 157 9.33 -5.04 21.74
C VAL A 157 9.51 -5.05 20.22
N SER A 158 8.43 -5.25 19.47
CA SER A 158 8.49 -5.40 18.01
C SER A 158 8.66 -4.09 17.25
N PHE A 159 8.31 -2.97 17.87
CA PHE A 159 8.44 -1.64 17.30
C PHE A 159 9.05 -0.71 18.34
N GLU A 160 9.96 0.14 17.90
CA GLU A 160 10.59 1.19 18.70
C GLU A 160 10.24 2.55 18.08
N PRO A 161 10.18 3.63 18.88
CA PRO A 161 9.99 4.98 18.33
C PRO A 161 11.11 5.31 17.36
N ALA A 162 10.76 5.82 16.17
CA ALA A 162 11.75 6.09 15.12
C ALA A 162 12.35 7.50 15.23
N GLY A 163 11.62 8.43 15.84
CA GLY A 163 11.99 9.81 16.05
C GLY A 163 12.36 10.16 17.48
N ASP A 164 12.77 11.41 17.67
CA ASP A 164 13.24 11.94 18.94
C ASP A 164 12.07 12.40 19.82
N HIS A 165 11.85 11.72 20.94
CA HIS A 165 10.78 12.05 21.88
C HIS A 165 11.29 12.65 23.17
N SER A 166 10.53 13.62 23.68
CA SER A 166 10.74 14.15 25.03
C SER A 166 10.39 13.08 26.07
N ALA A 167 11.22 12.97 27.12
CA ALA A 167 10.95 12.11 28.27
C ALA A 167 9.68 12.49 29.05
N ALA A 168 9.12 13.69 28.82
CA ALA A 168 7.86 14.11 29.41
C ALA A 168 6.62 13.50 28.74
N ASN A 169 6.76 12.97 27.51
CA ASN A 169 5.64 12.42 26.76
C ASN A 169 5.21 11.07 27.36
N GLN A 170 3.91 10.84 27.47
CA GLN A 170 3.34 9.56 27.88
C GLN A 170 2.90 8.81 26.63
N LEU A 171 3.87 8.18 25.97
CA LEU A 171 3.66 7.56 24.66
C LEU A 171 3.07 6.15 24.80
N HIS A 172 1.99 5.92 24.08
CA HIS A 172 1.35 4.61 23.95
C HIS A 172 1.43 4.15 22.49
N LEU A 173 2.04 2.98 22.27
CA LEU A 173 2.09 2.33 20.96
C LEU A 173 0.76 1.60 20.68
N LEU A 174 0.15 1.93 19.55
CA LEU A 174 -0.97 1.16 18.99
C LEU A 174 -0.64 0.76 17.56
N HIS A 175 -0.92 -0.50 17.23
CA HIS A 175 -0.69 -1.10 15.92
C HIS A 175 -1.97 -1.76 15.41
N GLY A 176 -2.30 -1.55 14.14
CA GLY A 176 -3.46 -2.13 13.47
C GLY A 176 -3.10 -2.70 12.11
N THR A 177 -3.81 -3.73 11.70
CA THR A 177 -3.60 -4.39 10.40
C THR A 177 -4.93 -4.84 9.79
N LEU A 178 -5.05 -4.64 8.48
CA LEU A 178 -6.18 -5.01 7.64
C LEU A 178 -5.68 -5.80 6.42
N PRO A 179 -5.39 -7.10 6.59
CA PRO A 179 -4.81 -7.91 5.52
C PRO A 179 -5.77 -8.16 4.35
N GLY A 180 -7.06 -7.88 4.53
CA GLY A 180 -8.07 -8.00 3.49
C GLY A 180 -8.35 -6.70 2.73
N GLU A 181 -7.72 -5.59 3.11
CA GLU A 181 -7.90 -4.32 2.41
C GLU A 181 -7.27 -4.39 1.02
N VAL A 182 -8.05 -4.02 0.00
CA VAL A 182 -7.56 -3.95 -1.37
C VAL A 182 -6.96 -2.56 -1.58
N VAL A 183 -5.69 -2.49 -1.97
CA VAL A 183 -5.05 -1.21 -2.29
C VAL A 183 -5.44 -0.82 -3.72
N CYS A 184 -6.07 0.34 -3.86
CA CYS A 184 -6.67 0.78 -5.12
C CYS A 184 -6.06 2.12 -5.61
N THR A 185 -6.42 2.52 -6.84
CA THR A 185 -6.03 3.81 -7.44
C THR A 185 -6.49 5.03 -6.62
N GLU A 186 -7.57 4.84 -5.87
CA GLU A 186 -8.19 5.77 -4.96
C GLU A 186 -7.30 6.08 -3.76
N ASN A 187 -6.37 5.20 -3.40
CA ASN A 187 -5.38 5.40 -2.33
C ASN A 187 -4.19 6.24 -2.84
N LEU A 188 -3.82 6.10 -4.12
CA LEU A 188 -2.73 6.86 -4.74
C LEU A 188 -3.08 8.34 -4.90
N THR A 189 -4.33 8.65 -5.23
CA THR A 189 -4.77 10.05 -5.43
C THR A 189 -4.55 10.95 -4.19
N PRO A 190 -4.98 10.58 -2.96
CA PRO A 190 -4.68 11.34 -1.76
C PRO A 190 -3.20 11.31 -1.41
N PHE A 191 -2.50 10.20 -1.64
CA PHE A 191 -1.05 10.12 -1.45
C PHE A 191 -0.31 11.20 -2.27
N LEU A 192 -0.62 11.33 -3.56
CA LEU A 192 -0.05 12.37 -4.41
C LEU A 192 -0.44 13.78 -3.95
N LYS A 193 -1.66 13.98 -3.43
CA LYS A 193 -2.09 15.28 -2.90
C LYS A 193 -1.32 15.73 -1.66
N LEU A 194 -0.72 14.79 -0.92
CA LEU A 194 0.16 15.07 0.21
C LEU A 194 1.55 15.56 -0.25
N LEU A 195 1.99 15.22 -1.46
CA LEU A 195 3.27 15.72 -1.96
C LEU A 195 3.19 17.22 -2.29
N PRO A 196 4.21 18.03 -1.97
CA PRO A 196 4.21 19.46 -2.25
C PRO A 196 3.95 19.80 -3.73
N CYS A 197 4.55 19.02 -4.65
CA CYS A 197 4.39 19.18 -6.10
C CYS A 197 3.23 18.38 -6.73
N LYS A 198 2.45 17.61 -5.94
CA LYS A 198 1.18 16.98 -6.32
C LYS A 198 1.16 16.13 -7.61
N GLY A 199 2.31 15.60 -8.06
CA GLY A 199 2.42 14.87 -9.32
C GLY A 199 2.60 15.73 -10.57
N LYS A 200 2.87 17.03 -10.44
CA LYS A 200 2.99 17.98 -11.58
C LYS A 200 4.42 18.28 -11.99
N ALA A 201 5.38 18.11 -11.09
CA ALA A 201 6.80 18.35 -11.31
C ALA A 201 7.63 17.35 -10.52
N GLY A 202 8.89 17.17 -10.91
CA GLY A 202 9.79 16.22 -10.25
C GLY A 202 9.47 14.77 -10.58
N ILE A 203 10.07 13.86 -9.82
CA ILE A 203 9.91 12.41 -10.02
C ILE A 203 8.45 11.93 -9.85
N SER A 204 7.63 12.70 -9.12
CA SER A 204 6.22 12.40 -8.89
C SER A 204 5.36 12.39 -10.18
N THR A 205 5.87 12.91 -11.30
CA THR A 205 5.15 12.88 -12.59
C THR A 205 5.11 11.50 -13.24
N LEU A 206 5.98 10.59 -12.82
CA LEU A 206 6.03 9.20 -13.28
C LEU A 206 4.86 8.36 -12.74
N PHE A 207 4.18 8.82 -11.69
CA PHE A 207 3.07 8.06 -11.11
C PHE A 207 1.88 7.97 -12.07
N ASP A 208 1.53 6.73 -12.41
CA ASP A 208 0.30 6.37 -13.12
C ASP A 208 -0.34 5.19 -12.38
N GLY A 209 -1.60 5.33 -11.98
CA GLY A 209 -2.29 4.31 -11.17
C GLY A 209 -2.31 2.94 -11.85
N HIS A 210 -2.46 2.88 -13.18
CA HIS A 210 -2.47 1.60 -13.88
C HIS A 210 -1.10 0.93 -13.85
N LYS A 211 0.00 1.70 -13.90
CA LYS A 211 1.37 1.14 -13.83
C LYS A 211 1.71 0.66 -12.42
N LEU A 212 1.37 1.45 -11.40
CA LEU A 212 1.64 1.11 -10.01
C LEU A 212 0.89 -0.16 -9.58
N PHE A 213 -0.41 -0.26 -9.87
CA PHE A 213 -1.24 -1.40 -9.44
C PHE A 213 -1.18 -2.61 -10.38
N ASP A 214 -0.54 -2.48 -11.54
CA ASP A 214 -0.13 -3.61 -12.39
C ASP A 214 1.32 -4.05 -12.11
N ALA A 215 1.99 -3.50 -11.08
CA ALA A 215 3.30 -3.97 -10.63
C ALA A 215 3.20 -5.39 -10.02
N ALA A 216 4.28 -6.17 -10.10
CA ALA A 216 4.33 -7.51 -9.48
C ALA A 216 4.30 -7.42 -7.94
N TRP A 217 4.90 -6.36 -7.41
CA TRP A 217 4.86 -5.99 -6.00
C TRP A 217 4.88 -4.46 -5.90
N GLN A 218 4.15 -3.90 -4.95
CA GLN A 218 4.20 -2.47 -4.64
C GLN A 218 3.91 -2.19 -3.17
N SER A 219 4.54 -1.13 -2.65
CA SER A 219 4.36 -0.63 -1.31
C SER A 219 4.33 0.89 -1.32
N MET A 220 3.28 1.50 -0.77
CA MET A 220 3.24 2.93 -0.47
C MET A 220 3.33 3.14 1.04
N SER A 221 4.17 4.08 1.46
CA SER A 221 4.42 4.37 2.87
C SER A 221 4.29 5.86 3.18
N VAL A 222 3.74 6.17 4.34
CA VAL A 222 3.74 7.52 4.91
C VAL A 222 4.24 7.42 6.34
N ASP A 223 5.36 8.07 6.62
CA ASP A 223 6.00 8.15 7.93
C ASP A 223 6.03 9.59 8.39
N ILE A 224 5.68 9.80 9.65
CA ILE A 224 5.76 11.11 10.31
C ILE A 224 6.39 10.90 11.66
N GLN A 225 7.48 11.62 11.90
CA GLN A 225 8.25 11.51 13.13
C GLN A 225 8.89 12.85 13.50
N PRO A 226 9.07 13.14 14.80
CA PRO A 226 9.92 14.23 15.23
C PRO A 226 11.39 13.89 15.00
N ALA A 227 12.17 14.86 14.54
CA ALA A 227 13.62 14.75 14.44
C ALA A 227 14.24 16.00 15.08
N CYS A 228 15.08 15.82 16.09
CA CYS A 228 15.68 16.91 16.84
C CYS A 228 17.19 16.94 16.61
N SER A 229 17.72 18.14 16.36
CA SER A 229 19.16 18.34 16.30
C SER A 229 19.79 18.26 17.69
N ALA A 230 21.11 18.06 17.74
CA ALA A 230 21.87 18.10 18.99
C ALA A 230 21.75 19.46 19.73
N ASP A 231 21.43 20.53 18.99
CA ASP A 231 21.22 21.88 19.51
C ASP A 231 19.82 22.09 20.14
N GLY A 232 18.97 21.06 20.11
CA GLY A 232 17.64 21.05 20.71
C GLY A 232 16.52 21.60 19.81
N GLU A 233 16.81 21.91 18.55
CA GLU A 233 15.79 22.32 17.59
C GLU A 233 15.13 21.10 16.95
N CYS A 234 13.80 21.00 17.05
CA CYS A 234 13.04 19.88 16.53
C CYS A 234 12.27 20.28 15.26
N VAL A 235 12.26 19.36 14.30
CA VAL A 235 11.43 19.40 13.10
C VAL A 235 10.47 18.22 13.10
N VAL A 236 9.28 18.41 12.53
CA VAL A 236 8.39 17.34 12.13
C VAL A 236 8.80 16.95 10.72
N GLN A 237 9.32 15.73 10.59
CA GLN A 237 9.67 15.13 9.32
C GLN A 237 8.51 14.29 8.81
N ILE A 238 8.12 14.48 7.55
CA ILE A 238 7.30 13.54 6.80
C ILE A 238 8.15 12.89 5.72
N GLU A 239 8.08 11.58 5.64
CA GLU A 239 8.71 10.79 4.61
C GLU A 239 7.66 9.92 3.93
N GLN A 240 7.59 9.99 2.61
CA GLN A 240 6.66 9.23 1.81
C GLN A 240 7.45 8.40 0.82
N THR A 241 7.27 7.09 0.84
CA THR A 241 7.93 6.21 -0.13
C THR A 241 6.92 5.48 -1.00
N VAL A 242 7.31 5.22 -2.24
CA VAL A 242 6.61 4.28 -3.12
C VAL A 242 7.65 3.36 -3.72
N ASP A 243 7.58 2.09 -3.39
CA ASP A 243 8.45 1.07 -3.94
C ASP A 243 7.60 0.17 -4.84
N MET A 244 8.05 -0.09 -6.07
CA MET A 244 7.34 -0.97 -7.00
C MET A 244 8.29 -1.79 -7.86
N VAL A 245 7.93 -3.05 -8.12
CA VAL A 245 8.63 -3.94 -9.05
C VAL A 245 7.78 -4.11 -10.30
N LEU A 246 8.23 -3.51 -11.39
CA LEU A 246 7.56 -3.53 -12.68
C LEU A 246 8.13 -4.63 -13.57
N ASP A 247 7.26 -5.35 -14.27
CA ASP A 247 7.67 -6.17 -15.41
C ASP A 247 7.81 -5.25 -16.63
N ILE A 248 9.01 -5.20 -17.22
CA ILE A 248 9.32 -4.27 -18.33
C ILE A 248 8.44 -4.57 -19.55
N ASP A 249 8.24 -5.84 -19.90
CA ASP A 249 7.45 -6.24 -21.08
C ASP A 249 5.97 -5.93 -20.88
N ARG A 250 5.45 -6.17 -19.67
CA ARG A 250 4.07 -5.83 -19.29
C ARG A 250 3.86 -4.32 -19.28
N SER A 251 4.81 -3.56 -18.73
CA SER A 251 4.76 -2.10 -18.68
C SER A 251 4.87 -1.45 -20.06
N LYS A 252 5.54 -2.05 -21.05
CA LYS A 252 5.63 -1.50 -22.41
C LYS A 252 4.35 -1.64 -23.24
N ARG A 253 3.32 -2.33 -22.74
CA ARG A 253 2.07 -2.55 -23.48
C ARG A 253 1.34 -1.23 -23.76
N SER A 254 0.88 -1.08 -25.00
CA SER A 254 0.08 0.06 -25.43
C SER A 254 -1.25 0.12 -24.69
N ARG A 255 -1.67 1.33 -24.32
CA ARG A 255 -3.01 1.61 -23.77
C ARG A 255 -4.15 1.27 -24.74
N SER A 256 -3.85 1.19 -26.04
CA SER A 256 -4.85 0.87 -27.07
C SER A 256 -5.32 -0.59 -27.05
N ASN A 257 -4.60 -1.49 -26.36
CA ASN A 257 -4.98 -2.90 -26.23
C ASN A 257 -5.00 -3.34 -24.75
N PRO A 258 -6.08 -3.02 -24.01
CA PRO A 258 -6.14 -3.25 -22.57
C PRO A 258 -6.25 -4.74 -22.19
N ILE A 259 -6.67 -5.61 -23.12
CA ILE A 259 -6.80 -7.05 -22.86
C ILE A 259 -5.56 -7.75 -23.42
N PRO A 260 -4.72 -8.37 -22.58
CA PRO A 260 -3.60 -9.15 -23.05
C PRO A 260 -4.10 -10.28 -23.95
N ARG A 261 -3.66 -10.27 -25.22
CA ARG A 261 -3.87 -11.38 -26.14
C ARG A 261 -2.54 -12.09 -26.34
N PRO A 262 -2.51 -13.43 -26.38
CA PRO A 262 -1.31 -14.14 -26.80
C PRO A 262 -0.83 -13.59 -28.13
N VAL A 263 0.48 -13.42 -28.26
CA VAL A 263 1.07 -13.12 -29.58
C VAL A 263 0.84 -14.33 -30.50
N PRO A 264 0.72 -14.13 -31.82
CA PRO A 264 0.67 -15.24 -32.78
C PRO A 264 1.86 -16.18 -32.59
N ASN A 265 1.68 -17.49 -32.87
CA ASN A 265 2.72 -18.51 -32.67
C ASN A 265 4.06 -18.15 -33.35
N GLU A 266 4.00 -17.51 -34.52
CA GLU A 266 5.16 -17.05 -35.29
C GLU A 266 6.02 -15.99 -34.58
N GLN A 267 5.45 -15.30 -33.58
CA GLN A 267 6.12 -14.25 -32.80
C GLN A 267 6.58 -14.75 -31.43
N LEU A 268 6.35 -16.03 -31.10
CA LEU A 268 6.86 -16.63 -29.87
C LEU A 268 8.37 -16.81 -29.97
N VAL A 269 9.09 -16.38 -28.94
CA VAL A 269 10.55 -16.51 -28.86
C VAL A 269 10.89 -17.88 -28.26
N CYS A 270 11.04 -18.87 -29.14
CA CYS A 270 11.28 -20.26 -28.76
C CYS A 270 12.74 -20.67 -28.94
N ASP A 271 13.23 -21.53 -28.04
CA ASP A 271 14.51 -22.22 -28.20
C ASP A 271 14.37 -23.34 -29.23
N THR A 272 14.82 -23.06 -30.46
CA THR A 272 14.81 -24.01 -31.56
C THR A 272 15.86 -25.11 -31.44
N SER A 273 16.77 -25.04 -30.46
CA SER A 273 17.78 -26.08 -30.21
C SER A 273 17.22 -27.31 -29.49
N LYS A 274 16.06 -27.17 -28.84
CA LYS A 274 15.42 -28.28 -28.10
C LYS A 274 14.78 -29.27 -29.07
N PRO A 275 14.97 -30.60 -28.88
CA PRO A 275 14.48 -31.63 -29.81
C PRO A 275 12.95 -31.75 -29.84
N TYR A 276 12.27 -31.16 -28.85
CA TYR A 276 10.81 -31.15 -28.72
C TYR A 276 10.18 -29.82 -29.15
N ASN A 277 10.94 -28.91 -29.78
CA ASN A 277 10.38 -27.69 -30.35
C ASN A 277 9.57 -28.03 -31.62
N SER A 278 8.29 -27.65 -31.65
CA SER A 278 7.35 -27.90 -32.74
C SER A 278 6.36 -26.73 -32.91
N ASP A 279 5.52 -26.76 -33.95
CA ASP A 279 4.54 -25.70 -34.23
C ASP A 279 3.52 -25.48 -33.09
N ASP A 280 3.29 -26.50 -32.27
CA ASP A 280 2.42 -26.51 -31.09
C ASP A 280 3.17 -26.47 -29.75
N THR A 281 4.50 -26.63 -29.75
CA THR A 281 5.31 -26.73 -28.54
C THR A 281 6.51 -25.77 -28.61
N CYS A 282 6.45 -24.71 -27.82
CA CYS A 282 7.49 -23.69 -27.73
C CYS A 282 8.15 -23.73 -26.34
N TYR A 283 9.44 -24.06 -26.29
CA TYR A 283 10.23 -23.85 -25.09
C TYR A 283 10.73 -22.41 -25.08
N PRO A 284 10.50 -21.59 -24.04
CA PRO A 284 10.98 -20.22 -24.01
C PRO A 284 12.50 -20.14 -24.17
N LEU A 285 12.98 -19.29 -25.07
CA LEU A 285 14.43 -19.02 -25.18
C LEU A 285 14.90 -18.27 -23.94
N GLU A 286 15.97 -18.76 -23.29
CA GLU A 286 16.63 -18.03 -22.22
C GLU A 286 17.16 -16.69 -22.76
N LYS A 287 16.64 -15.58 -22.21
CA LYS A 287 17.05 -14.24 -22.63
C LYS A 287 18.45 -13.95 -22.09
N THR A 288 19.47 -14.03 -22.94
CA THR A 288 20.86 -13.70 -22.58
C THR A 288 21.17 -12.21 -22.62
N ASN A 289 20.34 -11.42 -23.31
CA ASN A 289 20.50 -9.97 -23.41
C ASN A 289 19.42 -9.25 -22.61
N ASP A 290 19.86 -8.30 -21.78
CA ASP A 290 18.94 -7.37 -21.16
C ASP A 290 18.24 -6.52 -22.22
N LYS A 291 16.93 -6.35 -22.03
CA LYS A 291 16.08 -5.64 -22.99
C LYS A 291 16.27 -4.13 -22.94
N THR A 292 15.96 -3.49 -24.06
CA THR A 292 15.87 -2.03 -24.17
C THR A 292 14.59 -1.50 -23.52
N TRP A 293 14.73 -0.41 -22.76
CA TRP A 293 13.62 0.31 -22.14
C TRP A 293 13.98 1.77 -21.85
N SER A 294 12.96 2.64 -21.76
CA SER A 294 13.08 4.01 -21.25
C SER A 294 12.04 4.31 -20.18
N LEU A 295 12.21 5.43 -19.44
CA LEU A 295 11.20 5.83 -18.45
C LEU A 295 9.85 6.10 -19.12
N THR A 296 9.88 6.80 -20.26
CA THR A 296 8.66 7.09 -21.02
C THR A 296 7.94 5.81 -21.47
N GLU A 297 8.67 4.76 -21.86
CA GLU A 297 8.07 3.49 -22.26
C GLU A 297 7.48 2.72 -21.07
N VAL A 298 8.19 2.68 -19.93
CA VAL A 298 7.80 1.89 -18.76
C VAL A 298 6.68 2.57 -17.97
N PHE A 299 6.85 3.85 -17.63
CA PHE A 299 5.88 4.63 -16.85
C PHE A 299 4.80 5.28 -17.72
N GLY A 300 5.01 5.35 -19.03
CA GLY A 300 4.11 6.02 -19.98
C GLY A 300 4.27 7.55 -20.01
N ARG A 301 5.23 8.10 -19.24
CA ARG A 301 5.50 9.53 -19.07
C ARG A 301 6.98 9.76 -18.74
N SER A 302 7.50 10.95 -19.04
CA SER A 302 8.83 11.40 -18.63
C SER A 302 8.77 12.19 -17.30
N ILE A 303 9.94 12.48 -16.72
CA ILE A 303 10.04 13.40 -15.58
C ILE A 303 9.89 14.83 -16.09
N HIS A 304 9.09 15.69 -15.44
CA HIS A 304 8.95 17.10 -15.84
C HIS A 304 9.67 18.02 -14.86
N GLY A 305 10.91 18.39 -15.20
CA GLY A 305 11.76 19.27 -14.39
C GLY A 305 11.94 18.79 -12.95
N VAL A 306 12.39 19.72 -12.10
CA VAL A 306 12.56 19.52 -10.65
C VAL A 306 11.41 20.19 -9.91
N CYS A 307 11.00 19.65 -8.76
CA CYS A 307 10.08 20.38 -7.88
C CYS A 307 10.70 21.73 -7.45
N PRO A 308 10.01 22.88 -7.60
CA PRO A 308 10.58 24.19 -7.26
C PRO A 308 10.87 24.41 -5.77
N LEU A 309 10.44 23.48 -4.91
CA LEU A 309 10.62 23.52 -3.46
C LEU A 309 11.86 22.76 -2.98
N THR A 310 12.53 22.03 -3.86
CA THR A 310 13.77 21.33 -3.53
C THR A 310 14.87 22.37 -3.36
N ASP A 311 15.58 22.34 -2.22
CA ASP A 311 16.67 23.28 -1.97
C ASP A 311 17.79 23.08 -3.00
N LEU A 312 18.43 24.16 -3.44
CA LEU A 312 19.47 24.16 -4.47
C LEU A 312 20.89 24.07 -3.88
N ASP A 313 21.01 24.07 -2.55
CA ASP A 313 22.28 24.14 -1.84
C ASP A 313 22.79 22.73 -1.46
N GLY A 314 23.35 22.04 -2.46
CA GLY A 314 24.52 21.15 -2.32
C GLY A 314 24.32 19.68 -1.92
N SER A 315 23.24 19.28 -1.23
CA SER A 315 23.02 17.86 -0.83
C SER A 315 21.87 17.17 -1.59
N SER A 316 21.00 17.95 -2.20
CA SER A 316 19.75 17.59 -2.89
C SER A 316 19.89 17.47 -4.41
N ASP A 317 21.13 17.47 -4.92
CA ASP A 317 21.46 17.57 -6.35
C ASP A 317 21.23 16.27 -7.16
N GLN A 318 20.77 15.19 -6.55
CA GLN A 318 20.69 13.85 -7.17
C GLN A 318 19.27 13.28 -7.11
N SER A 319 18.37 13.81 -7.94
CA SER A 319 16.95 13.41 -7.91
C SER A 319 16.69 12.02 -8.49
N VAL A 320 17.56 11.51 -9.37
CA VAL A 320 17.39 10.18 -10.00
C VAL A 320 18.70 9.42 -9.95
N CYS A 321 18.68 8.20 -9.45
CA CYS A 321 19.81 7.28 -9.43
C CYS A 321 19.43 5.97 -10.13
N LEU A 322 20.35 5.42 -10.91
CA LEU A 322 20.23 4.16 -11.63
C LEU A 322 21.38 3.25 -11.20
N ARG A 323 21.03 2.07 -10.68
CA ARG A 323 21.98 1.03 -10.28
C ARG A 323 22.21 0.06 -11.43
N VAL A 324 23.22 0.35 -12.25
CA VAL A 324 23.71 -0.47 -13.36
C VAL A 324 25.24 -0.35 -13.47
N PRO A 325 25.94 -1.41 -13.94
CA PRO A 325 27.39 -1.36 -14.14
C PRO A 325 27.81 -0.15 -14.99
N HIS A 326 28.91 0.51 -14.63
CA HIS A 326 29.43 1.68 -15.35
C HIS A 326 29.82 1.42 -16.82
N GLU A 327 30.01 0.15 -17.19
CA GLU A 327 30.25 -0.31 -18.56
C GLU A 327 29.00 -0.30 -19.44
N ARG A 328 27.80 -0.30 -18.85
CA ARG A 328 26.54 -0.34 -19.60
C ARG A 328 26.27 0.98 -20.29
N GLY A 329 25.82 0.95 -21.55
CA GLY A 329 25.34 2.15 -22.23
C GLY A 329 24.11 2.71 -21.50
N VAL A 330 24.10 4.02 -21.23
CA VAL A 330 22.93 4.74 -20.70
C VAL A 330 22.84 6.05 -21.47
N PHE A 331 21.69 6.32 -22.08
CA PHE A 331 21.44 7.56 -22.79
C PHE A 331 20.44 8.41 -22.01
N ILE A 332 20.76 9.70 -21.85
CA ILE A 332 19.95 10.68 -21.13
C ILE A 332 19.51 11.79 -22.07
N SER A 333 18.35 12.38 -21.78
CA SER A 333 17.89 13.60 -22.45
C SER A 333 18.77 14.81 -22.10
N GLU A 334 18.69 15.87 -22.89
CA GLU A 334 19.40 17.12 -22.63
C GLU A 334 19.03 17.73 -21.27
N GLY A 335 19.96 18.46 -20.64
CA GLY A 335 19.72 19.17 -19.38
C GLY A 335 19.84 18.31 -18.12
N ALA A 336 20.66 17.26 -18.14
CA ALA A 336 21.02 16.50 -16.94
C ALA A 336 22.52 16.20 -16.89
N ASP A 337 23.09 16.31 -15.69
CA ASP A 337 24.50 15.98 -15.44
C ASP A 337 24.61 14.60 -14.76
N GLU A 338 25.41 13.70 -15.36
CA GLU A 338 25.67 12.37 -14.81
C GLU A 338 26.81 12.41 -13.78
N ILE A 339 26.55 11.83 -12.60
CA ILE A 339 27.52 11.65 -11.52
C ILE A 339 27.64 10.16 -11.22
N LYS A 340 28.81 9.60 -11.48
CA LYS A 340 29.14 8.20 -11.20
C LYS A 340 29.65 8.04 -9.78
N LYS A 341 29.06 7.14 -8.99
CA LYS A 341 29.51 6.82 -7.63
C LYS A 341 30.71 5.87 -7.67
N GLU A 342 31.51 5.86 -6.62
CA GLU A 342 32.75 5.05 -6.55
C GLU A 342 32.50 3.53 -6.50
N ASP A 343 31.26 3.10 -6.27
CA ASP A 343 30.87 1.69 -6.22
C ASP A 343 30.93 0.96 -7.58
N GLY A 344 31.05 1.69 -8.69
CA GLY A 344 31.09 1.13 -10.05
C GLY A 344 29.73 0.66 -10.60
N PHE A 345 28.67 0.76 -9.79
CA PHE A 345 27.32 0.28 -10.10
C PHE A 345 26.25 1.36 -9.98
N THR A 346 26.52 2.51 -9.38
CA THR A 346 25.52 3.56 -9.20
C THR A 346 25.88 4.80 -10.00
N ARG A 347 24.87 5.33 -10.69
CA ARG A 347 24.94 6.59 -11.45
C ARG A 347 23.77 7.45 -11.04
N CYS A 348 24.01 8.69 -10.66
CA CYS A 348 22.96 9.63 -10.28
C CYS A 348 22.97 10.82 -11.23
N PHE A 349 21.79 11.40 -11.45
CA PHE A 349 21.56 12.46 -12.42
C PHE A 349 21.05 13.70 -11.70
N LYS A 350 21.74 14.82 -11.93
CA LYS A 350 21.28 16.15 -11.54
C LYS A 350 20.42 16.71 -12.65
N LEU A 351 19.17 17.04 -12.33
CA LEU A 351 18.18 17.47 -13.31
C LEU A 351 18.14 18.99 -13.41
N ALA A 352 18.07 19.52 -14.63
CA ALA A 352 17.83 20.95 -14.85
C ALA A 352 16.36 21.32 -14.56
N PRO A 353 16.10 22.51 -14.00
CA PRO A 353 14.75 23.02 -13.85
C PRO A 353 14.04 23.16 -15.21
N SER A 354 12.74 22.86 -15.25
CA SER A 354 11.85 23.09 -16.41
C SER A 354 12.15 22.31 -17.70
N VAL A 355 13.11 21.38 -17.71
CA VAL A 355 13.38 20.47 -18.84
C VAL A 355 12.81 19.09 -18.53
N SER A 356 12.21 18.44 -19.54
CA SER A 356 11.75 17.06 -19.39
C SER A 356 12.94 16.11 -19.40
N PHE A 357 12.99 15.19 -18.44
CA PHE A 357 14.07 14.22 -18.31
C PHE A 357 13.61 12.80 -18.62
N ASP A 358 14.38 12.08 -19.44
CA ASP A 358 14.20 10.67 -19.74
C ASP A 358 15.55 9.93 -19.73
N ILE A 359 15.52 8.66 -19.35
CA ILE A 359 16.65 7.74 -19.39
C ILE A 359 16.26 6.60 -20.34
N SER A 360 17.14 6.25 -21.28
CA SER A 360 16.98 5.09 -22.13
C SER A 360 18.18 4.16 -22.02
N ILE A 361 17.88 2.87 -21.81
CA ILE A 361 18.86 1.81 -21.71
C ILE A 361 18.79 0.98 -23.01
N PRO A 362 19.88 0.92 -23.81
CA PRO A 362 19.92 0.10 -25.01
C PRO A 362 20.01 -1.38 -24.67
N GLN A 363 19.65 -2.22 -25.64
CA GLN A 363 19.91 -3.65 -25.57
C GLN A 363 21.42 -3.90 -25.67
N GLN A 364 21.99 -4.53 -24.65
CA GLN A 364 23.42 -4.85 -24.58
C GLN A 364 23.61 -6.18 -23.87
N GLN A 365 24.60 -6.96 -24.30
CA GLN A 365 25.02 -8.14 -23.56
C GLN A 365 25.74 -7.68 -22.29
N VAL A 366 25.21 -8.05 -21.14
CA VAL A 366 25.76 -7.66 -19.84
C VAL A 366 26.66 -8.81 -19.38
N ASN A 367 27.95 -8.53 -19.17
CA ASN A 367 28.91 -9.52 -18.67
C ASN A 367 29.05 -9.43 -17.14
N THR A 368 28.74 -8.27 -16.56
CA THR A 368 28.82 -8.02 -15.12
C THR A 368 27.42 -7.74 -14.58
N GLU A 369 26.90 -8.63 -13.75
CA GLU A 369 25.64 -8.40 -13.04
C GLU A 369 25.86 -7.53 -11.80
N VAL A 370 24.83 -6.78 -11.41
CA VAL A 370 24.84 -6.06 -10.15
C VAL A 370 24.77 -7.09 -9.02
N PRO A 371 25.72 -7.12 -8.07
CA PRO A 371 25.66 -8.07 -6.97
C PRO A 371 24.40 -7.81 -6.13
N LEU A 372 23.64 -8.87 -5.90
CA LEU A 372 22.53 -8.89 -4.94
C LEU A 372 23.09 -9.33 -3.59
N ASP A 373 22.72 -8.61 -2.54
CA ASP A 373 23.09 -9.01 -1.18
C ASP A 373 22.28 -10.26 -0.77
N GLU A 374 22.87 -11.15 0.01
CA GLU A 374 22.15 -12.29 0.56
C GLU A 374 21.21 -11.83 1.69
N PRO A 375 19.97 -12.35 1.77
CA PRO A 375 19.05 -12.01 2.84
C PRO A 375 19.55 -12.52 4.19
N ILE A 376 19.36 -11.75 5.26
CA ILE A 376 19.84 -12.11 6.60
C ILE A 376 19.05 -13.31 7.17
N LEU A 377 17.76 -13.42 6.85
CA LEU A 377 16.87 -14.45 7.34
C LEU A 377 15.77 -14.75 6.32
N HIS A 378 15.54 -16.03 6.04
CA HIS A 378 14.34 -16.49 5.34
C HIS A 378 13.26 -16.83 6.35
N ALA A 379 12.03 -16.40 6.10
CA ALA A 379 10.90 -16.69 6.96
C ALA A 379 9.66 -17.05 6.15
N GLU A 380 9.06 -18.20 6.47
CA GLU A 380 7.79 -18.66 5.90
C GLU A 380 6.85 -19.08 7.02
N ARG A 381 5.55 -18.90 6.79
CA ARG A 381 4.50 -19.33 7.71
C ARG A 381 3.37 -20.00 6.93
N THR A 382 2.84 -21.08 7.47
CA THR A 382 1.81 -21.89 6.82
C THR A 382 0.84 -22.47 7.85
N ILE A 383 -0.45 -22.54 7.49
CA ILE A 383 -1.45 -23.28 8.27
C ILE A 383 -1.36 -24.76 7.88
N VAL A 384 -1.30 -25.63 8.88
CA VAL A 384 -1.24 -27.09 8.75
C VAL A 384 -2.42 -27.74 9.48
N GLY A 385 -2.62 -29.04 9.26
CA GLY A 385 -3.71 -29.82 9.87
C GLY A 385 -4.95 -29.93 9.00
N HIS A 386 -5.94 -30.69 9.49
CA HIS A 386 -7.18 -30.98 8.79
C HIS A 386 -8.39 -30.72 9.69
N GLY A 387 -9.52 -30.33 9.08
CA GLY A 387 -10.78 -30.10 9.79
C GLY A 387 -11.13 -28.62 10.01
N GLN A 388 -12.31 -28.42 10.59
CA GLN A 388 -12.92 -27.10 10.78
C GLN A 388 -12.90 -26.61 12.24
N GLU A 389 -12.52 -27.45 13.19
CA GLU A 389 -12.42 -27.09 14.62
C GLU A 389 -10.98 -26.74 15.02
N ARG A 390 -10.00 -27.55 14.60
CA ARG A 390 -8.59 -27.42 14.99
C ARG A 390 -7.68 -27.33 13.78
N GLY A 391 -6.50 -26.78 13.99
CA GLY A 391 -5.42 -26.73 13.02
C GLY A 391 -4.09 -26.55 13.74
N GLY A 392 -3.03 -26.41 12.97
CA GLY A 392 -1.71 -26.06 13.47
C GLY A 392 -1.12 -24.92 12.66
N MET A 393 -0.21 -24.19 13.27
CA MET A 393 0.65 -23.23 12.61
C MET A 393 2.04 -23.85 12.46
N ARG A 394 2.64 -23.70 11.29
CA ARG A 394 4.04 -24.02 11.04
C ARG A 394 4.75 -22.74 10.61
N ILE A 395 5.85 -22.43 11.27
CA ILE A 395 6.70 -21.27 10.98
C ILE A 395 8.10 -21.79 10.73
N ILE A 396 8.70 -21.41 9.61
CA ILE A 396 10.02 -21.88 9.17
C ILE A 396 10.95 -20.67 9.08
N PHE A 397 12.09 -20.75 9.74
CA PHE A 397 13.15 -19.75 9.71
C PHE A 397 14.42 -20.38 9.15
N GLY A 398 14.98 -19.82 8.08
CA GLY A 398 16.24 -20.26 7.49
C GLY A 398 17.31 -19.21 7.66
N ASN A 399 18.43 -19.57 8.28
CA ASN A 399 19.60 -18.70 8.40
C ASN A 399 20.65 -19.10 7.34
N PRO A 400 20.86 -18.30 6.29
CA PRO A 400 21.84 -18.60 5.25
C PRO A 400 23.28 -18.33 5.69
N SER A 401 23.51 -17.57 6.77
CA SER A 401 24.86 -17.29 7.27
C SER A 401 25.54 -18.56 7.78
N ASN A 402 26.77 -18.80 7.33
CA ASN A 402 27.58 -19.94 7.79
C ASN A 402 28.29 -19.70 9.13
N THR A 403 28.31 -18.47 9.63
CA THR A 403 29.18 -18.08 10.75
C THR A 403 28.43 -17.50 11.94
N SER A 404 27.34 -16.79 11.72
CA SER A 404 26.62 -16.05 12.77
C SER A 404 25.21 -16.58 12.99
N ALA A 405 24.81 -16.66 14.26
CA ALA A 405 23.40 -16.82 14.61
C ALA A 405 22.66 -15.49 14.37
N VAL A 406 21.37 -15.56 14.11
CA VAL A 406 20.51 -14.39 13.92
C VAL A 406 19.51 -14.32 15.07
N ASP A 407 19.57 -13.22 15.82
CA ASP A 407 18.61 -12.90 16.87
C ASP A 407 17.53 -11.97 16.32
N PHE A 408 16.26 -12.25 16.62
CA PHE A 408 15.15 -11.47 16.12
C PHE A 408 13.90 -11.59 17.01
N ILE A 409 13.01 -10.61 16.89
CA ILE A 409 11.67 -10.63 17.46
C ILE A 409 10.68 -11.08 16.39
N TYR A 410 9.89 -12.10 16.68
CA TYR A 410 8.77 -12.54 15.87
C TYR A 410 7.45 -12.11 16.51
N PHE A 411 6.68 -11.27 15.81
CA PHE A 411 5.40 -10.75 16.24
C PHE A 411 4.26 -11.26 15.38
N GLU A 412 3.21 -11.74 16.04
CA GLU A 412 2.02 -12.26 15.41
C GLU A 412 0.76 -11.62 16.01
N SER A 413 -0.05 -11.03 15.13
CA SER A 413 -1.40 -10.55 15.45
C SER A 413 -2.42 -11.52 14.87
N LEU A 414 -3.14 -12.23 15.74
CA LEU A 414 -4.14 -13.21 15.34
C LEU A 414 -5.55 -12.72 15.68
N PRO A 415 -6.54 -12.97 14.80
CA PRO A 415 -7.92 -12.64 15.11
C PRO A 415 -8.41 -13.43 16.32
N TRP A 416 -9.39 -12.89 17.05
CA TRP A 416 -9.89 -13.50 18.30
C TRP A 416 -10.47 -14.91 18.11
N PHE A 417 -10.93 -15.22 16.90
CA PHE A 417 -11.47 -16.53 16.53
C PHE A 417 -10.40 -17.56 16.14
N LEU A 418 -9.12 -17.20 16.20
CA LEU A 418 -7.99 -18.10 16.02
C LEU A 418 -7.21 -18.17 17.33
N ARG A 419 -7.37 -19.26 18.08
CA ARG A 419 -6.87 -19.39 19.46
C ARG A 419 -5.67 -20.33 19.50
N PRO A 420 -4.44 -19.81 19.61
CA PRO A 420 -3.25 -20.64 19.69
C PRO A 420 -3.12 -21.31 21.05
N TYR A 421 -2.67 -22.56 21.05
CA TYR A 421 -2.30 -23.32 22.23
C TYR A 421 -0.79 -23.23 22.44
N ILE A 422 -0.32 -22.19 23.13
CA ILE A 422 1.12 -21.93 23.31
C ILE A 422 1.86 -23.10 23.98
N HIS A 423 1.18 -23.87 24.83
CA HIS A 423 1.76 -25.06 25.47
C HIS A 423 2.10 -26.21 24.50
N THR A 424 1.60 -26.18 23.26
CA THR A 424 1.94 -27.17 22.22
C THR A 424 3.07 -26.70 21.30
N LEU A 425 3.72 -25.58 21.62
CA LEU A 425 4.86 -25.07 20.87
C LEU A 425 6.01 -26.09 20.87
N ARG A 426 6.40 -26.54 19.68
CA ARG A 426 7.53 -27.43 19.43
C ARG A 426 8.51 -26.76 18.48
N ALA A 427 9.80 -27.05 18.67
CA ALA A 427 10.86 -26.57 17.83
C ALA A 427 11.65 -27.75 17.24
N THR A 428 11.96 -27.65 15.95
CA THR A 428 12.83 -28.61 15.26
C THR A 428 13.91 -27.85 14.52
N ILE A 429 15.13 -28.37 14.53
CA ILE A 429 16.27 -27.79 13.83
C ILE A 429 16.73 -28.78 12.77
N THR A 430 16.96 -28.27 11.56
CA THR A 430 17.60 -28.99 10.47
C THR A 430 18.90 -28.28 10.16
N GLY A 431 20.04 -28.94 10.40
CA GLY A 431 21.36 -28.41 10.08
C GLY A 431 21.78 -28.74 8.65
N HIS A 432 23.05 -28.52 8.35
CA HIS A 432 23.63 -28.80 7.03
C HIS A 432 23.66 -30.30 6.67
N ASP A 433 23.52 -31.19 7.66
CA ASP A 433 23.40 -32.63 7.48
C ASP A 433 22.02 -33.07 6.97
N GLY A 434 21.05 -32.14 6.92
CA GLY A 434 19.67 -32.41 6.50
C GLY A 434 18.88 -33.27 7.49
N VAL A 435 19.45 -33.55 8.67
CA VAL A 435 18.81 -34.38 9.69
C VAL A 435 17.96 -33.48 10.59
N LEU A 436 16.66 -33.78 10.65
CA LEU A 436 15.74 -33.08 11.53
C LEU A 436 15.94 -33.55 12.97
N ARG A 437 16.16 -32.61 13.87
CA ARG A 437 16.34 -32.84 15.31
C ARG A 437 15.28 -32.06 16.07
N GLU A 438 14.50 -32.75 16.90
CA GLU A 438 13.60 -32.09 17.84
C GLU A 438 14.42 -31.53 19.00
N VAL A 439 14.20 -30.25 19.31
CA VAL A 439 14.89 -29.55 20.40
C VAL A 439 13.86 -28.96 21.35
N SER A 440 14.26 -28.67 22.58
CA SER A 440 13.36 -27.97 23.49
C SER A 440 13.07 -26.57 22.95
N ALA A 441 11.81 -26.15 22.96
CA ALA A 441 11.42 -24.82 22.48
C ALA A 441 12.20 -23.70 23.18
N SER A 442 12.56 -23.88 24.46
CA SER A 442 13.36 -22.93 25.24
C SER A 442 14.80 -22.73 24.75
N GLU A 443 15.33 -23.62 23.91
CA GLU A 443 16.67 -23.45 23.33
C GLU A 443 16.65 -22.40 22.20
N ILE A 444 15.52 -22.26 21.52
CA ILE A 444 15.31 -21.29 20.44
C ILE A 444 14.60 -20.03 20.93
N VAL A 445 13.54 -20.22 21.73
CA VAL A 445 12.70 -19.16 22.27
C VAL A 445 13.28 -18.68 23.59
N LYS A 446 13.89 -17.50 23.56
CA LYS A 446 14.50 -16.84 24.72
C LYS A 446 13.45 -16.22 25.62
N GLU A 447 12.49 -15.51 25.04
CA GLU A 447 11.43 -14.80 25.77
C GLU A 447 10.09 -14.89 25.01
N THR A 448 8.98 -14.78 25.74
CA THR A 448 7.63 -14.86 25.18
C THR A 448 6.74 -13.82 25.84
N TYR A 449 6.18 -12.93 25.04
CA TYR A 449 5.11 -12.02 25.43
C TYR A 449 3.82 -12.50 24.79
N TYR A 450 2.87 -12.92 25.61
CA TYR A 450 1.61 -13.48 25.14
C TYR A 450 0.43 -12.73 25.76
N ARG A 451 -0.44 -12.22 24.89
CA ARG A 451 -1.72 -11.64 25.28
C ARG A 451 -2.85 -12.45 24.62
N PRO A 452 -3.61 -13.24 25.38
CA PRO A 452 -4.65 -14.09 24.81
C PRO A 452 -5.80 -13.27 24.22
N ALA A 453 -6.48 -13.84 23.23
CA ALA A 453 -7.73 -13.30 22.70
C ALA A 453 -8.84 -13.26 23.75
N ILE A 454 -9.75 -12.30 23.57
CA ILE A 454 -11.05 -12.23 24.24
C ILE A 454 -12.11 -12.18 23.16
N ASP A 455 -13.09 -13.08 23.22
CA ASP A 455 -14.11 -13.24 22.18
C ASP A 455 -14.78 -11.92 21.82
N ARG A 456 -14.70 -11.54 20.54
CA ARG A 456 -15.30 -10.34 19.95
C ARG A 456 -14.81 -9.00 20.53
N GLU A 457 -13.81 -9.03 21.42
CA GLU A 457 -13.27 -7.83 22.05
C GLU A 457 -11.82 -7.57 21.63
N ARG A 458 -10.99 -8.63 21.59
CA ARG A 458 -9.54 -8.48 21.39
C ARG A 458 -8.93 -9.71 20.71
N GLY A 459 -8.09 -9.49 19.70
CA GLY A 459 -7.24 -10.53 19.10
C GLY A 459 -6.12 -11.04 20.00
N THR A 460 -5.45 -12.11 19.59
CA THR A 460 -4.25 -12.62 20.28
C THR A 460 -3.02 -11.86 19.80
N GLN A 461 -2.14 -11.52 20.73
CA GLN A 461 -0.80 -10.99 20.45
C GLN A 461 0.24 -11.97 20.95
N LEU A 462 1.19 -12.32 20.10
CA LEU A 462 2.29 -13.20 20.43
C LEU A 462 3.59 -12.57 19.93
N GLU A 463 4.50 -12.26 20.85
CA GLU A 463 5.87 -11.85 20.53
C GLU A 463 6.85 -12.88 21.11
N LEU A 464 7.74 -13.39 20.26
CA LEU A 464 8.77 -14.35 20.63
C LEU A 464 10.14 -13.73 20.33
N ALA A 465 11.02 -13.70 21.32
CA ALA A 465 12.44 -13.42 21.10
C ALA A 465 13.13 -14.73 20.73
N LEU A 466 13.66 -14.82 19.52
CA LEU A 466 14.17 -16.04 18.90
C LEU A 466 15.64 -15.91 18.53
N SER A 467 16.36 -17.03 18.54
CA SER A 467 17.73 -17.15 18.04
C SER A 467 17.84 -18.34 17.10
N VAL A 468 18.24 -18.09 15.86
CA VAL A 468 18.42 -19.15 14.85
C VAL A 468 19.92 -19.35 14.60
N PRO A 469 20.48 -20.55 14.87
CA PRO A 469 21.90 -20.85 14.64
C PRO A 469 22.32 -20.69 13.17
N ALA A 470 23.62 -20.46 12.95
CA ALA A 470 24.23 -20.41 11.62
C ALA A 470 23.95 -21.69 10.81
N ALA A 471 23.79 -21.54 9.50
CA ALA A 471 23.59 -22.62 8.52
C ALA A 471 22.53 -23.64 8.94
N SER A 472 21.41 -23.16 9.48
CA SER A 472 20.35 -24.00 10.00
C SER A 472 18.96 -23.48 9.64
N THR A 473 18.01 -24.41 9.57
CA THR A 473 16.58 -24.14 9.43
C THR A 473 15.85 -24.56 10.68
N VAL A 474 15.21 -23.61 11.35
CA VAL A 474 14.40 -23.83 12.54
C VAL A 474 12.92 -23.81 12.15
N THR A 475 12.20 -24.88 12.46
CA THR A 475 10.74 -24.93 12.29
C THR A 475 10.06 -24.94 13.65
N LEU A 476 9.23 -23.92 13.90
CA LEU A 476 8.33 -23.85 15.04
C LEU A 476 6.94 -24.32 14.63
N THR A 477 6.30 -25.12 15.49
CA THR A 477 4.91 -25.54 15.29
C THR A 477 4.10 -25.39 16.57
N TYR A 478 2.87 -24.93 16.47
CA TYR A 478 1.90 -24.95 17.58
C TYR A 478 0.49 -25.23 17.05
N ASP A 479 -0.35 -25.81 17.89
CA ASP A 479 -1.75 -26.10 17.56
C ASP A 479 -2.65 -24.90 17.87
N PHE A 480 -3.77 -24.78 17.16
CA PHE A 480 -4.77 -23.76 17.45
C PHE A 480 -6.19 -24.31 17.27
N GLU A 481 -7.15 -23.60 17.86
CA GLU A 481 -8.58 -23.82 17.71
C GLU A 481 -9.24 -22.67 16.94
N LYS A 482 -10.27 -23.01 16.16
CA LYS A 482 -11.11 -22.09 15.40
C LYS A 482 -12.42 -21.86 16.15
N ALA A 483 -12.70 -20.62 16.53
CA ALA A 483 -13.95 -20.28 17.20
C ALA A 483 -15.12 -20.29 16.20
N ILE A 484 -16.32 -20.67 16.68
CA ILE A 484 -17.55 -20.61 15.89
C ILE A 484 -18.04 -19.16 15.81
N LEU A 485 -18.23 -18.70 14.58
CA LEU A 485 -18.76 -17.37 14.27
C LEU A 485 -20.28 -17.37 14.16
N ARG A 486 -20.90 -16.23 14.49
CA ARG A 486 -22.31 -15.95 14.21
C ARG A 486 -22.48 -15.67 12.72
N TYR A 487 -23.68 -15.91 12.17
CA TYR A 487 -23.93 -15.69 10.75
C TYR A 487 -23.64 -14.24 10.30
N THR A 488 -23.83 -13.25 11.18
CA THR A 488 -23.55 -11.82 10.93
C THR A 488 -22.07 -11.46 10.95
N GLU A 489 -21.21 -12.36 11.42
CA GLU A 489 -19.75 -12.13 11.54
C GLU A 489 -19.00 -12.59 10.29
N TYR A 490 -19.68 -13.28 9.37
CA TYR A 490 -19.10 -13.68 8.09
C TYR A 490 -19.07 -12.51 7.10
N PRO A 491 -18.00 -12.38 6.29
CA PRO A 491 -18.02 -11.48 5.15
C PRO A 491 -19.07 -11.94 4.12
N PRO A 492 -19.48 -11.05 3.18
CA PRO A 492 -20.46 -11.37 2.15
C PRO A 492 -20.11 -12.63 1.32
N ASP A 493 -18.82 -12.90 1.13
CA ASP A 493 -18.32 -14.16 0.55
C ASP A 493 -17.63 -15.00 1.63
N ALA A 494 -18.43 -15.75 2.37
CA ALA A 494 -17.95 -16.61 3.46
C ALA A 494 -17.06 -17.77 2.96
N ASN A 495 -17.24 -18.22 1.72
CA ASN A 495 -16.53 -19.37 1.15
C ASN A 495 -15.06 -19.08 0.84
N ARG A 496 -14.71 -17.81 0.61
CA ARG A 496 -13.31 -17.39 0.46
C ARG A 496 -12.49 -17.66 1.73
N GLY A 497 -13.08 -17.49 2.90
CA GLY A 497 -12.39 -17.53 4.19
C GLY A 497 -11.90 -16.16 4.68
N PHE A 498 -11.13 -16.17 5.77
CA PHE A 498 -10.69 -14.98 6.50
C PHE A 498 -9.18 -14.77 6.33
N ASN A 499 -8.76 -13.54 6.04
CA ASN A 499 -7.34 -13.22 6.00
C ASN A 499 -6.79 -13.09 7.43
N VAL A 500 -5.64 -13.70 7.68
CA VAL A 500 -4.86 -13.57 8.91
C VAL A 500 -3.64 -12.72 8.60
N ALA A 501 -3.36 -11.76 9.48
CA ALA A 501 -2.30 -10.80 9.25
C ALA A 501 -0.94 -11.48 9.08
N PRO A 502 -0.08 -10.93 8.20
CA PRO A 502 1.35 -11.22 8.18
C PRO A 502 1.98 -11.13 9.57
N ALA A 503 2.95 -12.00 9.85
CA ALA A 503 3.82 -11.84 10.99
C ALA A 503 4.89 -10.77 10.68
N VAL A 504 5.27 -10.03 11.71
CA VAL A 504 6.31 -9.00 11.67
C VAL A 504 7.54 -9.56 12.34
N ILE A 505 8.67 -9.54 11.64
CA ILE A 505 9.96 -9.99 12.15
C ILE A 505 10.88 -8.79 12.20
N ARG A 506 11.42 -8.47 13.38
CA ARG A 506 12.43 -7.43 13.57
C ARG A 506 13.76 -8.08 13.91
N ILE A 507 14.75 -7.91 13.06
CA ILE A 507 16.10 -8.46 13.30
C ILE A 507 16.83 -7.55 14.28
N LEU A 508 17.47 -8.17 15.27
CA LEU A 508 18.30 -7.53 16.28
C LEU A 508 19.77 -7.61 15.84
N ASP A 509 20.12 -6.90 14.77
CA ASP A 509 21.50 -6.88 14.28
C ASP A 509 22.23 -5.62 14.77
N PRO A 510 23.28 -5.75 15.61
CA PRO A 510 24.08 -4.61 16.06
C PRO A 510 24.93 -3.98 14.95
N ALA A 511 25.12 -4.63 13.80
CA ALA A 511 25.95 -4.11 12.71
C ALA A 511 25.24 -3.03 11.87
N HIS A 512 23.91 -3.00 11.88
CA HIS A 512 23.12 -2.05 11.11
C HIS A 512 22.63 -0.91 12.02
N ASN A 513 22.90 0.34 11.65
CA ASN A 513 22.40 1.52 12.37
C ASN A 513 20.87 1.67 12.30
N ALA A 514 20.17 0.87 11.47
CA ALA A 514 18.73 0.91 11.29
C ALA A 514 18.10 -0.48 11.41
N PRO A 515 16.90 -0.61 12.00
CA PRO A 515 16.24 -1.89 12.20
C PRO A 515 15.83 -2.53 10.86
N VAL A 516 16.12 -3.83 10.72
CA VAL A 516 15.69 -4.63 9.56
C VAL A 516 14.36 -5.31 9.89
N TYR A 517 13.37 -5.13 9.02
CA TYR A 517 12.05 -5.71 9.15
C TYR A 517 11.76 -6.70 8.02
N ILE A 518 11.13 -7.82 8.36
CA ILE A 518 10.63 -8.81 7.41
C ILE A 518 9.16 -9.05 7.71
N ARG A 519 8.35 -9.12 6.66
CA ARG A 519 6.92 -9.45 6.76
C ARG A 519 6.68 -10.80 6.10
N SER A 520 6.01 -11.70 6.80
CA SER A 520 5.58 -12.98 6.23
C SER A 520 4.47 -12.76 5.19
N THR A 521 4.08 -13.82 4.49
CA THR A 521 2.85 -13.78 3.70
C THR A 521 1.61 -13.76 4.61
N SER A 522 0.54 -13.12 4.14
CA SER A 522 -0.79 -13.21 4.74
C SER A 522 -1.34 -14.64 4.57
N LEU A 523 -2.10 -15.14 5.53
CA LEU A 523 -2.68 -16.49 5.48
C LEU A 523 -4.18 -16.43 5.26
N LEU A 524 -4.73 -17.49 4.67
CA LEU A 524 -6.17 -17.64 4.48
C LEU A 524 -6.71 -18.73 5.40
N LEU A 525 -7.48 -18.31 6.40
CA LEU A 525 -8.14 -19.20 7.36
C LEU A 525 -9.54 -19.57 6.89
N GLN A 526 -9.78 -20.86 6.71
CA GLN A 526 -11.12 -21.39 6.49
C GLN A 526 -11.79 -21.73 7.83
N LEU A 527 -13.01 -21.23 7.99
CA LEU A 527 -13.89 -21.45 9.14
C LEU A 527 -15.15 -22.21 8.70
N PRO A 528 -15.83 -22.92 9.62
CA PRO A 528 -17.05 -23.67 9.30
C PRO A 528 -18.19 -22.73 8.89
N THR A 529 -18.42 -22.59 7.58
CA THR A 529 -19.47 -21.74 7.01
C THR A 529 -20.87 -22.32 7.31
N PRO A 530 -21.79 -21.54 7.87
CA PRO A 530 -23.18 -21.98 8.05
C PRO A 530 -23.91 -22.06 6.69
N ASP A 531 -25.06 -22.72 6.67
CA ASP A 531 -25.93 -22.74 5.47
C ASP A 531 -26.59 -21.37 5.25
N PHE A 532 -26.04 -20.58 4.32
CA PHE A 532 -26.59 -19.28 3.91
C PHE A 532 -27.82 -19.40 3.00
N SER A 533 -28.14 -20.58 2.47
CA SER A 533 -29.28 -20.76 1.56
C SER A 533 -30.62 -20.65 2.28
N MET A 534 -30.71 -21.10 3.53
CA MET A 534 -31.95 -21.04 4.30
C MET A 534 -32.41 -19.59 4.56
N PRO A 535 -31.57 -18.66 5.10
CA PRO A 535 -31.95 -17.25 5.23
C PRO A 535 -32.32 -16.60 3.89
N TYR A 536 -31.57 -16.89 2.82
CA TYR A 536 -31.83 -16.36 1.49
C TYR A 536 -33.22 -16.74 0.97
N ASN A 537 -33.58 -18.03 1.09
CA ASN A 537 -34.90 -18.52 0.68
C ASN A 537 -36.04 -17.86 1.47
N VAL A 538 -35.85 -17.67 2.78
CA VAL A 538 -36.84 -17.00 3.64
C VAL A 538 -36.98 -15.51 3.28
N ILE A 539 -35.87 -14.81 3.06
CA ILE A 539 -35.88 -13.38 2.68
C ILE A 539 -36.56 -13.19 1.33
N ILE A 540 -36.28 -14.04 0.34
CA ILE A 540 -36.93 -13.96 -0.98
C ILE A 540 -38.43 -14.19 -0.85
N LEU A 541 -38.84 -15.24 -0.13
CA LEU A 541 -40.26 -15.54 0.03
C LEU A 541 -41.00 -14.39 0.72
N THR A 542 -40.49 -13.92 1.85
CA THR A 542 -41.11 -12.83 2.62
C THR A 542 -41.13 -11.52 1.85
N SER A 543 -40.03 -11.13 1.18
CA SER A 543 -39.97 -9.92 0.36
C SER A 543 -40.92 -9.99 -0.83
N THR A 544 -41.06 -11.16 -1.46
CA THR A 544 -42.01 -11.37 -2.57
C THR A 544 -43.44 -11.22 -2.09
N VAL A 545 -43.79 -11.80 -0.94
CA VAL A 545 -45.13 -11.65 -0.34
C VAL A 545 -45.42 -10.19 -0.01
N ILE A 546 -44.47 -9.48 0.61
CA ILE A 546 -44.61 -8.05 0.95
C ILE A 546 -44.73 -7.21 -0.32
N ALA A 547 -43.91 -7.46 -1.35
CA ALA A 547 -43.96 -6.73 -2.61
C ALA A 547 -45.29 -6.92 -3.34
N LEU A 548 -45.85 -8.13 -3.32
CA LEU A 548 -47.18 -8.41 -3.88
C LEU A 548 -48.28 -7.74 -3.07
N ALA A 549 -48.24 -7.80 -1.74
CA ALA A 549 -49.21 -7.14 -0.87
C ALA A 549 -49.16 -5.61 -1.04
N PHE A 550 -47.97 -5.02 -0.99
CA PHE A 550 -47.80 -3.58 -1.19
C PHE A 550 -48.22 -3.17 -2.61
N GLY A 551 -47.77 -3.90 -3.64
CA GLY A 551 -48.11 -3.60 -5.02
C GLY A 551 -49.60 -3.69 -5.31
N THR A 552 -50.31 -4.65 -4.71
CA THR A 552 -51.78 -4.76 -4.83
C THR A 552 -52.49 -3.62 -4.12
N ILE A 553 -52.12 -3.32 -2.87
CA ILE A 553 -52.71 -2.21 -2.09
C ILE A 553 -52.45 -0.87 -2.78
N PHE A 554 -51.21 -0.60 -3.19
CA PHE A 554 -50.83 0.62 -3.87
C PHE A 554 -51.58 0.79 -5.20
N ASN A 555 -51.71 -0.28 -6.00
CA ASN A 555 -52.50 -0.23 -7.22
C ASN A 555 -53.97 0.08 -6.94
N ILE A 556 -54.58 -0.47 -5.88
CA ILE A 556 -55.97 -0.17 -5.52
C ILE A 556 -56.14 1.29 -5.11
N LEU A 557 -55.19 1.83 -4.33
CA LEU A 557 -55.28 3.20 -3.82
C LEU A 557 -54.99 4.26 -4.90
N VAL A 558 -54.06 3.99 -5.82
CA VAL A 558 -53.56 4.99 -6.78
C VAL A 558 -54.20 4.86 -8.15
N ARG A 559 -54.66 3.67 -8.56
CA ARG A 559 -55.34 3.55 -9.86
C ARG A 559 -56.68 4.26 -9.80
N ARG A 560 -56.77 5.34 -10.59
CA ARG A 560 -58.04 5.99 -10.89
C ARG A 560 -58.90 4.99 -11.67
N VAL A 561 -59.97 4.52 -11.05
CA VAL A 561 -61.00 3.74 -11.74
C VAL A 561 -61.79 4.71 -12.61
N VAL A 562 -61.58 4.64 -13.92
CA VAL A 562 -62.22 5.49 -14.92
C VAL A 562 -63.36 4.69 -15.55
N SER A 563 -64.51 5.32 -15.81
CA SER A 563 -65.61 4.64 -16.51
C SER A 563 -65.24 4.33 -17.97
N VAL A 564 -65.90 3.35 -18.59
CA VAL A 564 -65.60 2.94 -19.98
C VAL A 564 -65.72 4.12 -20.95
N ASP A 565 -66.65 5.04 -20.72
CA ASP A 565 -66.87 6.24 -21.54
C ASP A 565 -65.75 7.28 -21.36
N GLU A 566 -65.23 7.44 -20.14
CA GLU A 566 -64.19 8.40 -19.80
C GLU A 566 -62.79 7.89 -20.25
N ALA A 567 -62.59 6.57 -20.27
CA ALA A 567 -61.41 5.92 -20.85
C ALA A 567 -61.37 6.04 -22.39
N ALA A 568 -62.52 5.92 -23.06
CA ALA A 568 -62.64 6.16 -24.49
C ALA A 568 -62.32 7.62 -24.86
N ALA A 569 -62.74 8.58 -24.03
CA ALA A 569 -62.44 10.00 -24.21
C ALA A 569 -60.94 10.33 -24.04
N LEU A 570 -60.27 9.71 -23.05
CA LEU A 570 -58.81 9.87 -22.83
C LEU A 570 -57.98 9.21 -23.94
N GLY A 571 -58.40 8.04 -24.45
CA GLY A 571 -57.80 7.39 -25.62
C GLY A 571 -57.96 8.19 -26.91
N ALA A 572 -59.06 8.95 -27.05
CA ALA A 572 -59.27 9.85 -28.19
C ALA A 572 -58.38 11.12 -28.14
N GLN A 573 -57.87 11.50 -26.96
CA GLN A 573 -56.94 12.62 -26.80
C GLN A 573 -55.46 12.26 -27.05
N THR A 574 -55.12 10.97 -27.16
CA THR A 574 -53.74 10.56 -27.39
C THR A 574 -53.30 10.95 -28.81
N PHE A 575 -52.07 11.46 -28.97
CA PHE A 575 -51.54 11.99 -30.24
C PHE A 575 -51.68 11.00 -31.42
N LYS A 576 -51.54 9.69 -31.15
CA LYS A 576 -51.77 8.61 -32.13
C LYS A 576 -53.20 8.55 -32.66
N ALA A 577 -54.21 8.74 -31.81
CA ALA A 577 -55.63 8.70 -32.21
C ALA A 577 -56.02 9.92 -33.05
N ARG A 578 -55.48 11.11 -32.74
CA ARG A 578 -55.65 12.33 -33.56
C ARG A 578 -55.04 12.21 -34.95
N ILE A 579 -53.88 11.55 -35.07
CA ILE A 579 -53.24 11.29 -36.37
C ILE A 579 -54.06 10.28 -37.18
N LEU A 580 -54.51 9.20 -36.56
CA LEU A 580 -55.37 8.21 -37.24
C LEU A 580 -56.69 8.84 -37.72
N GLY A 581 -57.32 9.67 -36.89
CA GLY A 581 -58.55 10.38 -37.26
C GLY A 581 -58.36 11.33 -38.44
N LYS A 582 -57.24 12.05 -38.51
CA LYS A 582 -56.91 12.91 -39.67
C LYS A 582 -56.60 12.09 -40.93
N LEU A 583 -55.95 10.93 -40.80
CA LEU A 583 -55.69 10.02 -41.93
C LEU A 583 -56.98 9.39 -42.48
N VAL A 584 -57.92 9.02 -41.63
CA VAL A 584 -59.24 8.51 -42.04
C VAL A 584 -60.06 9.61 -42.70
N ALA A 585 -60.07 10.83 -42.15
CA ALA A 585 -60.75 11.96 -42.78
C ALA A 585 -60.15 12.35 -44.15
N LEU A 586 -58.83 12.21 -44.33
CA LEU A 586 -58.17 12.42 -45.62
C LEU A 586 -58.52 11.30 -46.62
N ARG A 587 -58.56 10.05 -46.16
CA ARG A 587 -58.96 8.88 -46.95
C ARG A 587 -60.41 8.98 -47.43
N ASP A 588 -61.33 9.42 -46.56
CA ASP A 588 -62.75 9.59 -46.92
C ASP A 588 -62.99 10.81 -47.81
N ARG A 589 -62.09 11.80 -47.81
CA ARG A 589 -62.08 12.89 -48.80
C ARG A 589 -61.57 12.46 -50.17
N LEU A 590 -60.64 11.51 -50.22
CA LEU A 590 -60.04 11.00 -51.47
C LEU A 590 -60.86 9.87 -52.12
N ARG A 591 -61.68 9.15 -51.34
CA ARG A 591 -62.56 8.09 -51.85
C ARG A 591 -63.96 8.67 -52.05
N GLY A 592 -64.18 9.30 -53.21
CA GLY A 592 -65.47 9.86 -53.61
C GLY A 592 -66.64 8.88 -53.39
N LYS A 593 -67.77 9.42 -52.90
CA LYS A 593 -69.01 8.70 -52.56
C LYS A 593 -69.50 7.82 -53.73
N GLY A 594 -69.27 6.51 -53.63
CA GLY A 594 -69.94 5.50 -54.45
C GLY A 594 -71.36 5.24 -53.92
N VAL A 595 -72.33 5.36 -54.80
CA VAL A 595 -73.78 5.30 -54.54
C VAL A 595 -74.34 3.90 -54.80
N LYS A 596 -75.30 3.50 -53.94
CA LYS A 596 -76.32 2.42 -54.07
C LYS A 596 -75.81 0.96 -53.98
N PHE A 597 -76.58 -0.04 -53.53
CA PHE A 597 -78.03 -0.29 -53.56
C PHE A 597 -78.52 -1.08 -52.33
N MET A 598 -79.82 -0.96 -52.07
CA MET A 598 -80.63 -1.67 -51.08
C MET A 598 -81.57 -2.66 -51.82
N ALA A 599 -82.09 -3.62 -51.07
CA ALA A 599 -83.29 -4.46 -51.29
C ALA A 599 -83.01 -5.92 -51.70
N PRO A 600 -83.89 -6.89 -51.35
CA PRO A 600 -85.34 -6.74 -51.12
C PRO A 600 -85.74 -6.13 -49.78
#